data_AF-A0A844EE14-F1
#
_entry.id   AF-A0A844EE14-F1
#
_cell.length_a   1.000
_cell.length_b   1.000
_cell.length_c   1.000
_cell.angle_alpha   90.00
_cell.angle_beta   90.00
_cell.angle_gamma   90.00
#
_symmetry.space_group_name_H-M   'P 1'
#
loop_
_entity.id
_entity.type
_entity.pdbx_description
1 polymer ?
#
loop_
_entity_poly.entity_id
_entity_poly.type
_entity_poly.pdbx_seq_one_letter_code
_entity_poly.pdbx_strand_id
1 'polypeptide(L)'
;HAADLAAWRTKASLNPQVDDYFDRLKSADEIIFVFPLWWEVMPAMTKGFIDKVFSKNRIVSKHPKVILPKQPTIQILTVGGTPTLLYRVVYGNPVMKALGRGTFKKIGLKKVRWHHFNPEDETVSKRQRDLEHIEKYLK
;
A
#
# COMPACT_ATOMS: atom_id res chain seq x y z
N HIS A 1 -3.46 11.22 19.13
CA HIS A 1 -4.27 11.69 17.98
C HIS A 1 -4.05 13.17 17.67
N ALA A 2 -4.38 14.13 18.55
CA ALA A 2 -4.14 15.56 18.26
C ALA A 2 -2.65 15.89 18.03
N ALA A 3 -1.75 15.32 18.85
CA ALA A 3 -0.31 15.45 18.67
C ALA A 3 0.19 14.84 17.34
N ASP A 4 -0.39 13.72 16.90
CA ASP A 4 -0.04 13.06 15.64
C ASP A 4 -0.40 13.93 14.43
N LEU A 5 -1.55 14.61 14.47
CA LEU A 5 -1.99 15.54 13.42
C LEU A 5 -1.07 16.74 13.28
N ALA A 6 -0.63 17.31 14.41
CA ALA A 6 0.36 18.38 14.42
C ALA A 6 1.72 17.91 13.86
N ALA A 7 2.17 16.72 14.29
CA ALA A 7 3.42 16.11 13.85
C ALA A 7 3.40 15.77 12.35
N TRP A 8 2.26 15.32 11.81
CA TRP A 8 2.09 15.01 10.39
C TRP A 8 2.48 16.17 9.46
N ARG A 9 2.24 17.42 9.88
CA ARG A 9 2.61 18.63 9.12
C ARG A 9 3.98 19.21 9.45
N THR A 10 4.49 19.09 10.69
CA THR A 10 5.47 20.07 11.21
C THR A 10 6.71 19.53 11.92
N LYS A 11 6.71 18.29 12.42
CA LYS A 11 7.79 17.78 13.30
C LYS A 11 8.12 16.31 13.03
N ALA A 12 9.22 15.79 13.56
CA ALA A 12 9.52 14.36 13.56
C ALA A 12 8.38 13.54 14.23
N SER A 13 8.29 12.25 13.91
CA SER A 13 7.32 11.34 14.57
C SER A 13 7.58 11.35 16.08
N LEU A 14 6.49 11.34 16.85
CA LEU A 14 6.56 11.19 18.31
C LEU A 14 6.47 9.70 18.73
N ASN A 15 6.41 8.80 17.76
CA ASN A 15 6.18 7.37 17.97
C ASN A 15 7.38 6.55 17.45
N PRO A 16 8.16 5.91 18.35
CA PRO A 16 9.30 5.06 17.98
C PRO A 16 8.94 3.89 17.06
N GLN A 17 7.72 3.35 17.17
CA GLN A 17 7.26 2.27 16.30
C GLN A 17 7.12 2.73 14.85
N VAL A 18 6.65 3.96 14.64
CA VAL A 18 6.60 4.58 13.30
C VAL A 18 8.01 4.78 12.75
N ASP A 19 8.98 5.05 13.63
CA ASP A 19 10.38 5.21 13.24
C ASP A 19 11.02 3.90 12.81
N ASP A 20 10.82 2.83 13.57
CA ASP A 20 11.23 1.47 13.20
C ASP A 20 10.67 1.07 11.83
N TYR A 21 9.37 1.27 11.61
CA TYR A 21 8.75 0.96 10.31
C TYR A 21 9.38 1.75 9.18
N PHE A 22 9.61 3.05 9.36
CA PHE A 22 10.25 3.88 8.35
C PHE A 22 11.67 3.40 8.03
N ASP A 23 12.44 2.99 9.03
CA ASP A 23 13.79 2.46 8.85
C ASP A 23 13.79 1.16 8.03
N ARG A 24 12.85 0.26 8.31
CA ARG A 24 12.64 -0.96 7.50
C ARG A 24 12.28 -0.64 6.05
N LEU A 25 11.48 0.40 5.80
CA LEU A 25 11.16 0.83 4.43
C LEU A 25 12.40 1.32 3.67
N LYS A 26 13.35 1.99 4.33
CA LYS A 26 14.58 2.48 3.67
C LYS A 26 15.48 1.34 3.17
N SER A 27 15.51 0.22 3.87
CA SER A 27 16.31 -0.96 3.53
C SER A 27 15.62 -1.95 2.60
N ALA A 28 14.32 -1.78 2.34
CA ALA A 28 13.54 -2.70 1.55
C ALA A 28 13.80 -2.56 0.03
N ASP A 29 13.91 -3.69 -0.65
CA ASP A 29 13.92 -3.80 -2.12
C ASP A 29 12.49 -4.00 -2.67
N GLU A 30 11.61 -4.56 -1.85
CA GLU A 30 10.19 -4.78 -2.13
C GLU A 30 9.36 -4.55 -0.85
N ILE A 31 8.19 -3.94 -1.01
CA ILE A 31 7.21 -3.71 0.05
C ILE A 31 5.89 -4.29 -0.41
N ILE A 32 5.34 -5.19 0.41
CA ILE A 32 4.16 -5.97 0.07
C ILE A 32 3.03 -5.61 1.02
N PHE A 33 1.95 -5.06 0.47
CA PHE A 33 0.71 -4.82 1.18
C PHE A 33 -0.27 -5.96 0.89
N VAL A 34 -0.76 -6.61 1.95
CA VAL A 34 -1.77 -7.67 1.85
C VAL A 34 -2.97 -7.27 2.70
N PHE A 35 -4.14 -7.10 2.08
CA PHE A 35 -5.35 -6.72 2.82
C PHE A 35 -6.64 -7.06 2.06
N PRO A 36 -7.77 -7.30 2.75
CA PRO A 36 -9.08 -7.38 2.12
C PRO A 36 -9.54 -6.01 1.62
N LEU A 37 -10.35 -5.98 0.56
CA LEU A 37 -11.02 -4.76 0.09
C LEU A 37 -12.28 -4.51 0.91
N TRP A 38 -12.33 -3.36 1.58
CA TRP A 38 -13.51 -2.87 2.27
C TRP A 38 -13.94 -1.55 1.66
N TRP A 39 -15.15 -1.50 1.11
CA TRP A 39 -15.68 -0.33 0.40
C TRP A 39 -14.68 0.19 -0.65
N GLU A 40 -14.26 -0.69 -1.56
CA GLU A 40 -13.39 -0.38 -2.72
C GLU A 40 -11.93 -0.05 -2.40
N VAL A 41 -11.55 0.01 -1.12
CA VAL A 41 -10.20 0.41 -0.71
C VAL A 41 -9.68 -0.44 0.45
N MET A 42 -8.48 -0.11 0.91
CA MET A 42 -7.86 -0.77 2.05
C MET A 42 -8.61 -0.49 3.37
N PRO A 43 -8.50 -1.38 4.37
CA PRO A 43 -9.01 -1.14 5.72
C PRO A 43 -8.48 0.14 6.36
N ALA A 44 -9.23 0.70 7.30
CA ALA A 44 -8.86 1.91 8.03
C ALA A 44 -7.48 1.78 8.71
N MET A 45 -7.14 0.60 9.23
CA MET A 45 -5.83 0.33 9.85
C MET A 45 -4.68 0.46 8.84
N THR A 46 -4.84 -0.08 7.63
CA THR A 46 -3.84 0.05 6.55
C THR A 46 -3.70 1.50 6.12
N LYS A 47 -4.82 2.24 6.02
CA LYS A 47 -4.80 3.69 5.75
C LYS A 47 -4.04 4.45 6.83
N GLY A 48 -4.31 4.15 8.10
CA GLY A 48 -3.64 4.77 9.24
C GLY A 48 -2.15 4.47 9.29
N PHE A 49 -1.73 3.26 8.93
CA PHE A 49 -0.32 2.91 8.77
C PHE A 49 0.33 3.78 7.69
N ILE A 50 -0.29 3.89 6.51
CA ILE A 50 0.23 4.73 5.42
C ILE A 50 0.33 6.20 5.84
N ASP A 51 -0.69 6.74 6.49
CA ASP A 51 -0.70 8.15 6.91
C ASP A 51 0.42 8.49 7.90
N LYS A 52 0.76 7.54 8.78
CA LYS A 52 1.79 7.72 9.81
C LYS A 52 3.19 7.44 9.30
N VAL A 53 3.39 6.33 8.59
CA VAL A 53 4.72 5.85 8.17
C VAL A 53 5.17 6.53 6.88
N PHE A 54 4.24 6.84 5.97
CA PHE A 54 4.53 7.55 4.71
C PHE A 54 4.24 9.06 4.78
N SER A 55 4.34 9.65 5.97
CA SER A 55 3.99 11.05 6.22
C SER A 55 4.91 12.05 5.50
N LYS A 56 4.37 13.25 5.21
CA LYS A 56 5.01 14.27 4.35
C LYS A 56 6.38 14.74 4.88
N ASN A 57 6.50 14.96 6.18
CA ASN A 57 7.75 15.30 6.87
C ASN A 57 8.89 14.26 6.70
N ARG A 58 8.56 12.99 6.44
CA ARG A 58 9.53 11.89 6.33
C ARG A 58 9.94 11.62 4.88
N ILE A 59 8.98 11.74 3.97
CA ILE A 59 9.14 11.38 2.56
C ILE A 59 9.30 12.62 1.64
N VAL A 60 8.96 13.81 2.10
CA VAL A 60 8.97 15.04 1.28
C VAL A 60 9.69 16.15 2.04
N SER A 61 11.02 16.07 2.15
CA SER A 61 11.80 17.14 2.81
C SER A 61 11.94 18.39 1.93
N LYS A 62 11.95 18.25 0.60
CA LYS A 62 11.77 19.32 -0.38
C LYS A 62 11.06 18.73 -1.58
N HIS A 63 10.13 19.45 -2.21
CA HIS A 63 9.63 19.01 -3.51
C HIS A 63 10.78 19.03 -4.53
N PRO A 64 11.13 17.91 -5.18
CA PRO A 64 10.92 16.52 -4.78
C PRO A 64 12.24 15.89 -4.27
N LYS A 65 12.21 15.26 -3.09
CA LYS A 65 12.83 13.95 -2.74
C LYS A 65 13.15 13.87 -1.24
N VAL A 66 12.38 13.06 -0.51
CA VAL A 66 13.01 11.95 0.22
C VAL A 66 12.50 10.67 -0.43
N ILE A 67 13.38 10.10 -1.23
CA ILE A 67 13.24 8.80 -1.87
C ILE A 67 13.67 7.75 -0.84
N LEU A 68 12.90 6.67 -0.69
CA LEU A 68 13.45 5.45 -0.10
C LEU A 68 14.65 5.05 -0.96
N PRO A 69 15.90 5.04 -0.45
CA PRO A 69 17.11 4.98 -1.28
C PRO A 69 17.10 3.89 -2.35
N LYS A 70 16.54 2.72 -2.02
CA LYS A 70 16.45 1.55 -2.89
C LYS A 70 15.33 1.60 -3.94
N GLN A 71 14.42 2.57 -3.86
CA GLN A 71 13.25 2.66 -4.76
C GLN A 71 12.50 1.32 -4.89
N PRO A 72 11.98 0.80 -3.76
CA PRO A 72 11.40 -0.53 -3.71
C PRO A 72 10.22 -0.70 -4.67
N THR A 73 10.00 -1.96 -5.07
CA THR A 73 8.74 -2.33 -5.74
C THR A 73 7.63 -2.38 -4.69
N ILE A 74 6.49 -1.77 -4.98
CA ILE A 74 5.29 -1.85 -4.16
C ILE A 74 4.36 -2.88 -4.79
N GLN A 75 4.14 -4.00 -4.09
CA GLN A 75 3.15 -5.01 -4.44
C GLN A 75 1.93 -4.81 -3.55
N ILE A 76 0.75 -4.78 -4.15
CA ILE A 76 -0.52 -4.71 -3.43
C ILE A 76 -1.28 -5.98 -3.78
N LEU A 77 -1.48 -6.86 -2.81
CA LEU A 77 -2.26 -8.08 -2.95
C LEU A 77 -3.56 -7.89 -2.18
N THR A 78 -4.67 -8.06 -2.87
CA THR A 78 -5.99 -7.82 -2.28
C THR A 78 -6.94 -8.96 -2.53
N VAL A 79 -7.80 -9.23 -1.54
CA VAL A 79 -8.91 -10.18 -1.66
C VAL A 79 -10.24 -9.45 -1.56
N GLY A 80 -11.27 -9.91 -2.28
CA GLY A 80 -12.64 -9.44 -2.14
C GLY A 80 -13.56 -10.06 -3.20
N GLY A 81 -14.88 -9.94 -3.05
CA GLY A 81 -15.85 -10.65 -3.90
C GLY A 81 -16.07 -10.09 -5.31
N THR A 82 -15.59 -8.89 -5.63
CA THR A 82 -15.83 -8.27 -6.93
C THR A 82 -14.74 -8.64 -7.94
N PRO A 83 -15.08 -9.20 -9.12
CA PRO A 83 -14.10 -9.48 -10.16
C PRO A 83 -13.27 -8.26 -10.61
N THR A 84 -11.97 -8.48 -10.91
CA THR A 84 -11.03 -7.43 -11.35
C THR A 84 -11.51 -6.61 -12.54
N LEU A 85 -12.26 -7.22 -13.47
CA LEU A 85 -12.80 -6.53 -14.64
C LEU A 85 -13.81 -5.45 -14.25
N LEU A 86 -14.69 -5.75 -13.28
CA LEU A 86 -15.66 -4.77 -12.77
C LEU A 86 -14.93 -3.63 -12.07
N TYR A 87 -13.90 -3.93 -11.26
CA TYR A 87 -13.06 -2.88 -10.69
C TYR A 87 -12.47 -1.99 -11.76
N ARG A 88 -12.01 -2.55 -12.89
CA ARG A 88 -11.39 -1.76 -13.98
C ARG A 88 -12.40 -0.90 -14.74
N VAL A 89 -13.58 -1.43 -15.06
CA VAL A 89 -14.53 -0.82 -16.00
C VAL A 89 -15.59 0.02 -15.28
N VAL A 90 -16.15 -0.48 -14.18
CA VAL A 90 -17.27 0.16 -13.47
C VAL A 90 -16.74 1.08 -12.36
N TYR A 91 -15.89 0.55 -11.49
CA TYR A 91 -15.36 1.30 -10.34
C TYR A 91 -14.11 2.14 -10.68
N GLY A 92 -13.60 2.01 -11.91
CA GLY A 92 -12.50 2.82 -12.43
C GLY A 92 -11.17 2.61 -11.71
N ASN A 93 -10.93 1.41 -11.19
CA ASN A 93 -9.71 0.94 -10.53
C ASN A 93 -9.36 1.74 -9.25
N PRO A 94 -10.21 1.66 -8.22
CA PRO A 94 -10.13 2.49 -7.02
C PRO A 94 -8.81 2.28 -6.26
N VAL A 95 -8.34 1.04 -6.12
CA VAL A 95 -7.07 0.71 -5.46
C VAL A 95 -5.89 1.39 -6.16
N MET A 96 -5.76 1.28 -7.48
CA MET A 96 -4.66 1.93 -8.19
C MET A 96 -4.80 3.44 -8.29
N LYS A 97 -6.02 3.99 -8.26
CA LYS A 97 -6.23 5.43 -8.16
C LYS A 97 -5.80 5.97 -6.80
N ALA A 98 -6.23 5.33 -5.71
CA ALA A 98 -5.92 5.75 -4.35
C ALA A 98 -4.45 5.50 -4.01
N LEU A 99 -4.01 4.23 -3.99
CA LEU A 99 -2.67 3.85 -3.55
C LEU A 99 -1.63 4.06 -4.64
N GLY A 100 -1.91 3.60 -5.87
CA GLY A 100 -0.96 3.71 -6.98
C GLY A 100 -0.67 5.17 -7.34
N ARG A 101 -1.67 5.88 -7.86
CA ARG A 101 -1.54 7.25 -8.35
C ARG A 101 -1.56 8.27 -7.21
N GLY A 102 -2.51 8.16 -6.27
CA GLY A 102 -2.76 9.14 -5.22
C GLY A 102 -1.75 9.12 -4.08
N THR A 103 -1.12 7.99 -3.81
CA THR A 103 -0.17 7.81 -2.71
C THR A 103 1.25 7.57 -3.23
N PHE A 104 1.58 6.35 -3.67
CA PHE A 104 2.96 5.92 -3.92
C PHE A 104 3.62 6.63 -5.10
N LYS A 105 2.95 6.71 -6.26
CA LYS A 105 3.50 7.45 -7.42
C LYS A 105 3.61 8.95 -7.15
N LYS A 106 2.67 9.51 -6.37
CA LYS A 106 2.68 10.93 -5.97
C LYS A 106 3.92 11.28 -5.14
N ILE A 107 4.44 10.34 -4.36
CA ILE A 107 5.66 10.51 -3.56
C ILE A 107 6.92 9.96 -4.24
N GLY A 108 6.86 9.55 -5.52
CA GLY A 108 8.03 9.15 -6.31
C GLY A 108 8.33 7.64 -6.36
N LEU A 109 7.53 6.81 -5.68
CA LEU A 109 7.60 5.35 -5.77
C LEU A 109 6.81 4.87 -7.01
N LYS A 110 7.52 4.77 -8.14
CA LYS A 110 6.89 4.53 -9.45
C LYS A 110 6.49 3.08 -9.72
N LYS A 111 7.19 2.13 -9.10
CA LYS A 111 7.05 0.68 -9.31
C LYS A 111 5.91 0.11 -8.47
N VAL A 112 4.67 0.38 -8.84
CA VAL A 112 3.48 -0.11 -8.11
C VAL A 112 2.71 -1.12 -8.94
N ARG A 113 2.46 -2.29 -8.36
CA ARG A 113 1.73 -3.41 -8.96
C ARG A 113 0.58 -3.80 -8.05
N TRP A 114 -0.57 -4.14 -8.65
CA TRP A 114 -1.75 -4.59 -7.93
C TRP A 114 -2.21 -5.93 -8.48
N HIS A 115 -2.40 -6.88 -7.56
CA HIS A 115 -2.88 -8.22 -7.79
C HIS A 115 -4.16 -8.40 -6.97
N HIS A 116 -5.26 -8.67 -7.65
CA HIS A 116 -6.55 -8.85 -7.01
C HIS A 116 -7.02 -10.29 -7.19
N PHE A 117 -7.42 -10.90 -6.09
CA PHE A 117 -7.96 -12.25 -6.02
C PHE A 117 -9.40 -12.16 -5.59
N ASN A 118 -10.26 -12.95 -6.23
CA ASN A 118 -11.66 -13.06 -5.85
C ASN A 118 -11.94 -14.41 -5.19
N PRO A 119 -11.78 -14.52 -3.86
CA PRO A 119 -11.97 -15.80 -3.17
C PRO A 119 -13.36 -15.97 -2.53
N GLU A 120 -14.22 -14.94 -2.54
CA GLU A 120 -15.34 -14.83 -1.58
C GLU A 120 -16.49 -15.83 -1.82
N ASP A 121 -16.53 -16.49 -2.98
CA ASP A 121 -17.44 -17.60 -3.28
C ASP A 121 -16.73 -18.76 -3.99
N GLU A 122 -15.42 -18.88 -3.81
CA GLU A 122 -14.60 -19.83 -4.56
C GLU A 122 -14.29 -21.12 -3.80
N THR A 123 -14.20 -22.20 -4.58
CA THR A 123 -13.82 -23.52 -4.06
C THR A 123 -12.45 -23.49 -3.37
N VAL A 124 -12.26 -24.35 -2.38
CA VAL A 124 -10.97 -24.52 -1.68
C VAL A 124 -9.85 -24.78 -2.69
N SER A 125 -10.09 -25.63 -3.69
CA SER A 125 -9.10 -25.94 -4.74
C SER A 125 -8.73 -24.74 -5.61
N LYS A 126 -9.64 -23.79 -5.84
CA LYS A 126 -9.29 -22.55 -6.56
C LYS A 126 -8.50 -21.59 -5.66
N ARG A 127 -8.89 -21.44 -4.40
CA ARG A 127 -8.12 -20.66 -3.42
C ARG A 127 -6.69 -21.20 -3.25
N GLN A 128 -6.51 -22.52 -3.27
CA GLN A 128 -5.18 -23.15 -3.25
C GLN A 128 -4.35 -22.80 -4.49
N ARG A 129 -4.96 -22.86 -5.69
CA ARG A 129 -4.29 -22.43 -6.92
C ARG A 129 -3.93 -20.95 -6.89
N ASP A 130 -4.77 -20.09 -6.32
CA ASP A 130 -4.46 -18.67 -6.15
C ASP A 130 -3.25 -18.48 -5.22
N LEU A 131 -3.13 -19.26 -4.14
CA LEU A 131 -1.97 -19.25 -3.24
C LEU A 131 -0.69 -19.67 -3.96
N GLU A 132 -0.72 -20.76 -4.73
CA GLU A 132 0.42 -21.19 -5.57
C GLU A 132 0.79 -20.11 -6.59
N HIS A 133 -0.21 -19.43 -7.15
CA HIS A 133 -0.02 -18.37 -8.10
C HIS A 133 0.56 -17.09 -7.49
N ILE A 134 0.45 -16.88 -6.17
CA ILE A 134 1.02 -15.72 -5.49
C ILE A 134 2.54 -15.76 -5.52
N GLU A 135 3.15 -16.95 -5.43
CA GLU A 135 4.61 -17.11 -5.40
C GLU A 135 5.30 -16.42 -6.58
N LYS A 136 4.69 -16.46 -7.77
CA LYS A 136 5.26 -15.81 -8.97
C LYS A 136 5.36 -14.28 -8.86
N TYR A 137 4.62 -13.66 -7.94
CA TYR A 137 4.63 -12.22 -7.69
C TYR A 137 5.63 -11.81 -6.62
N LEU A 138 6.11 -12.77 -5.83
CA LEU A 138 7.12 -12.61 -4.80
C LEU A 138 8.48 -12.94 -5.43
N LYS A 139 9.50 -12.13 -5.19
CA LYS A 139 10.87 -12.38 -5.65
C LYS A 139 11.76 -12.82 -4.52
#